data_AF-A0A949Z4W0-F1
#
_entry.id   AF-A0A949Z4W0-F1
#
_cell.length_a   1.000
_cell.length_b   1.000
_cell.length_c   1.000
_cell.angle_alpha   90.00
_cell.angle_beta   90.00
_cell.angle_gamma   90.00
#
_symmetry.space_group_name_H-M   'P 1'
#
loop_
_entity.id
_entity.type
_entity.pdbx_description
1 polymer ?
#
loop_
_entity_poly.entity_id
_entity_poly.type
_entity_poly.pdbx_seq_one_letter_code
_entity_poly.pdbx_strand_id
1 'polypeptide(L)' 'MKYLILLGLPLFALDQLTKWLVRQNIPYGAEIPLIPGFFSLVHASNTGAAFSMFTGNNFIF' A
#
# COMPACT_ATOMS: atom_id res chain seq x y z
N MET A 1 13.35 9.06 -19.86
CA MET A 1 12.64 7.77 -19.71
C MET A 1 13.47 6.67 -19.06
N LYS A 2 14.73 6.42 -19.46
CA LYS A 2 15.59 5.37 -18.87
C LYS A 2 15.65 5.39 -17.34
N TYR A 3 15.88 6.56 -16.74
CA TYR A 3 15.94 6.70 -15.27
C TYR A 3 14.59 6.49 -14.58
N LEU A 4 13.48 6.86 -15.24
CA LEU A 4 12.13 6.62 -14.71
C LEU A 4 11.82 5.13 -14.64
N ILE A 5 12.25 4.34 -15.63
CA ILE A 5 12.07 2.89 -15.61
C ILE A 5 13.00 2.24 -14.59
N LEU A 6 14.27 2.66 -14.57
CA LEU A 6 15.28 2.11 -13.67
C LEU A 6 14.93 2.32 -12.19
N LEU A 7 14.28 3.44 -11.85
CA LEU A 7 13.83 3.71 -10.48
C LEU A 7 12.39 3.23 -10.25
N GLY A 8 11.49 3.42 -11.23
CA GLY A 8 10.08 3.15 -11.08
C GLY A 8 9.76 1.66 -10.93
N LEU A 9 10.41 0.78 -11.71
CA LEU A 9 10.15 -0.66 -11.62
C LEU A 9 10.56 -1.26 -10.26
N PRO A 10 11.77 -0.99 -9.72
CA PRO A 10 12.11 -1.47 -8.38
C PRO A 10 11.19 -0.92 -7.29
N LEU A 11 10.82 0.36 -7.35
CA LEU A 11 9.92 0.96 -6.36
C LEU A 11 8.51 0.35 -6.45
N PHE A 12 8.00 0.10 -7.66
CA PHE A 12 6.73 -0.59 -7.86
C PHE A 12 6.78 -2.03 -7.31
N ALA A 13 7.85 -2.77 -7.58
CA ALA A 13 8.03 -4.11 -7.05
C ALA A 13 8.08 -4.11 -5.51
N LEU A 14 8.75 -3.12 -4.92
CA LEU A 14 8.83 -2.96 -3.47
C LEU A 14 7.46 -2.61 -2.85
N ASP A 15 6.68 -1.72 -3.48
CA ASP A 15 5.30 -1.41 -3.08
C ASP A 15 4.41 -2.67 -3.05
N GLN A 16 4.46 -3.47 -4.12
CA GLN A 16 3.65 -4.68 -4.20
C GLN A 16 4.08 -5.75 -3.19
N LEU A 17 5.39 -5.87 -2.94
CA LEU A 17 5.94 -6.78 -1.94
C LEU A 17 5.49 -6.41 -0.52
N THR A 18 5.55 -5.13 -0.14
CA THR A 18 5.13 -4.70 1.20
C THR A 18 3.62 -4.86 1.39
N LYS A 19 2.79 -4.54 0.39
CA LYS A 19 1.35 -4.82 0.41
C LYS A 19 1.02 -6.30 0.54
N TRP A 20 1.78 -7.16 -0.14
CA TRP A 20 1.64 -8.61 0.01
C TRP A 20 1.95 -9.05 1.43
N LEU A 21 3.07 -8.59 2.02
CA LEU A 21 3.43 -8.91 3.41
C LEU A 21 2.36 -8.46 4.40
N VAL A 22 1.80 -7.25 4.26
CA VAL A 22 0.70 -6.77 5.12
C VAL A 22 -0.51 -7.69 5.02
N ARG A 23 -0.95 -8.04 3.81
CA ARG A 23 -2.11 -8.92 3.61
C ARG A 23 -1.92 -10.33 4.18
N GLN A 24 -0.69 -10.85 4.18
CA GLN A 24 -0.40 -12.18 4.71
C GLN A 24 -0.28 -12.21 6.24
N ASN A 25 0.16 -11.12 6.87
CA ASN A 25 0.56 -11.15 8.29
C ASN A 25 -0.34 -10.32 9.21
N ILE A 26 -1.13 -9.38 8.68
CA ILE A 26 -1.99 -8.48 9.46
C ILE A 26 -3.44 -8.76 9.08
N PRO A 27 -4.33 -9.16 10.02
CA PRO A 27 -5.75 -9.28 9.74
C PRO A 27 -6.35 -7.96 9.24
N TYR A 28 -7.36 -8.03 8.35
CA TYR A 28 -8.01 -6.82 7.85
C TYR A 28 -8.61 -5.99 8.99
N GLY A 29 -8.37 -4.68 8.97
CA GLY A 29 -8.79 -3.74 10.02
C GLY A 29 -7.94 -3.77 11.29
N ALA A 30 -6.95 -4.67 11.39
CA ALA A 30 -6.03 -4.70 12.52
C ALA A 30 -4.90 -3.66 12.38
N GLU A 31 -4.37 -3.25 13.52
CA GLU A 31 -3.29 -2.29 13.67
C GLU A 31 -2.12 -2.90 14.45
N ILE A 32 -0.90 -2.67 13.97
CA ILE A 32 0.34 -2.99 14.66
C ILE A 32 1.09 -1.69 14.95
N PRO A 33 1.10 -1.20 16.20
CA PRO A 33 1.86 -0.01 16.57
C PRO A 33 3.36 -0.31 16.54
N LEU A 34 4.11 0.46 15.75
CA LEU A 34 5.57 0.37 15.67
C LEU A 34 6.25 1.44 16.53
N ILE A 35 5.68 2.65 16.55
CA ILE A 35 6.06 3.74 17.46
C ILE A 35 4.76 4.14 18.19
N PRO A 36 4.57 3.70 19.44
CA PRO A 36 3.33 3.95 20.18
C PRO A 36 2.96 5.44 20.20
N GLY A 37 1.73 5.75 19.78
CA GLY A 37 1.21 7.12 19.71
C GLY A 37 1.67 7.95 18.50
N PHE A 38 2.46 7.38 17.58
CA PHE A 38 2.95 8.11 16.40
C PHE A 38 2.83 7.32 15.08
N PHE A 39 3.23 6.05 15.06
CA PHE A 39 3.30 5.26 13.83
C PHE A 39 2.85 3.81 14.00
N SER A 40 1.93 3.38 13.14
CA SER A 40 1.38 2.04 13.11
C SER A 40 1.22 1.53 11.68
N LEU A 41 1.32 0.20 11.52
CA LEU A 41 0.93 -0.49 10.30
C LEU A 41 -0.52 -0.94 10.42
N VAL A 42 -1.35 -0.56 9.45
CA VAL A 42 -2.77 -0.92 9.41
C VAL A 42 -3.05 -1.67 8.12
N HIS A 43 -3.77 -2.79 8.21
CA HIS A 43 -4.31 -3.43 7.02
C HIS A 43 -5.65 -2.79 6.68
N ALA A 44 -5.62 -1.83 5.77
CA ALA A 44 -6.80 -1.20 5.21
C ALA A 44 -6.80 -1.29 3.68
N SER A 45 -7.99 -1.32 3.10
CA SER A 45 -8.20 -1.29 1.65
C SER A 45 -8.86 0.03 1.27
N ASN A 46 -8.32 0.72 0.26
CA ASN A 46 -8.96 1.89 -0.31
C ASN A 46 -9.61 1.52 -1.65
N THR A 47 -10.94 1.68 -1.75
CA THR A 47 -11.72 1.36 -2.95
C THR A 47 -11.77 2.49 -3.96
N GLY A 48 -11.23 3.66 -3.64
CA GLY A 48 -10.99 4.77 -4.57
C GLY A 48 -9.63 5.45 -4.33
N ALA A 49 -9.37 6.53 -5.03
CA ALA A 49 -8.29 7.47 -4.71
C ALA A 49 -8.78 8.49 -3.65
N ALA A 50 -8.03 9.58 -3.47
CA ALA A 50 -8.47 10.67 -2.60
C ALA A 50 -9.86 11.21 -3.03
N PHE A 51 -10.68 11.63 -2.06
CA PHE A 51 -12.03 12.17 -2.30
C PHE A 51 -12.99 11.22 -3.03
N SER A 52 -12.83 9.90 -2.85
CA SER A 52 -13.63 8.87 -3.52
C SER A 52 -13.53 8.89 -5.06
N MET A 53 -12.52 9.57 -5.61
CA MET A 53 -12.26 9.55 -7.05
C MET A 53 -11.96 8.13 -7.52
N PHE A 54 -12.43 7.76 -8.71
CA PHE A 54 -12.17 6.45 -9.32
C PHE A 54 -12.58 5.24 -8.46
N THR A 55 -13.61 5.40 -7.61
CA THR A 55 -14.12 4.28 -6.80
C THR A 55 -14.46 3.07 -7.69
N GLY A 56 -13.93 1.90 -7.32
CA GLY A 56 -14.09 0.65 -8.08
C GLY A 56 -13.11 0.44 -9.23
N ASN A 57 -12.19 1.39 -9.48
CA ASN A 57 -11.21 1.31 -10.58
C ASN A 57 -9.75 1.28 -10.09
N ASN A 58 -9.46 0.42 -9.11
CA ASN A 58 -8.17 0.36 -8.42
C ASN A 58 -7.34 -0.90 -8.75
N PHE A 59 -7.47 -1.46 -9.95
CA PHE A 59 -6.92 -2.78 -10.29
C PHE A 59 -5.40 -2.95 -10.07
N ILE A 60 -4.63 -1.86 -10.16
CA ILE A 60 -3.17 -1.86 -10.00
C ILE A 60 -2.68 -1.45 -8.60
N PHE A 61 -3.61 -1.18 -7.67
CA PHE A 61 -3.31 -0.65 -6.34
C PHE A 61 -3.62 -1.65 -5.21
#